data_AF-A0A8T6A811-F1
#
_entry.id   AF-A0A8T6A811-F1
#
_cell.length_a   1.000
_cell.length_b   1.000
_cell.length_c   1.000
_cell.angle_alpha   90.00
_cell.angle_beta   90.00
_cell.angle_gamma   90.00
#
_symmetry.space_group_name_H-M   'P 1'
#
loop_
_entity.id
_entity.type
_entity.pdbx_description
1 polymer ?
#
loop_
_entity_poly.entity_id
_entity_poly.type
_entity_poly.pdbx_seq_one_letter_code
_entity_poly.pdbx_strand_id
1 'polypeptide(L)'
;VARSDKNEILTNVFRSKGVLVGTSTMNNVMMPKIAGLVEEMTGLRFRNKRASAFGSHGWSGGAVDRLSTRLQDAGFEMSLSLKAKWRPDQDALELCREHGREIARQWALAPLPQSTVNTVVKEETSATTTADLGPRMQCSVCQWIYDPAKGEPMQDVAPGTPWSEVPDNFLCPECSLGKDVFEELASEAK
;
A
#
# COMPACT_ATOMS: atom_id res chain seq x y z
N VAL A 1 -2.11 21.74 -20.62
CA VAL A 1 -1.48 21.22 -21.85
C VAL A 1 -0.58 20.05 -21.47
N ALA A 2 -0.61 18.93 -22.20
CA ALA A 2 0.30 17.81 -21.94
C ALA A 2 1.72 18.23 -22.34
N ARG A 3 2.73 17.96 -21.49
CA ARG A 3 4.12 18.36 -21.75
C ARG A 3 4.89 17.38 -22.62
N SER A 4 4.35 16.18 -22.87
CA SER A 4 5.00 15.09 -23.58
C SER A 4 4.20 14.73 -24.83
N ASP A 5 4.90 14.34 -25.88
CA ASP A 5 4.29 13.85 -27.10
C ASP A 5 3.70 12.45 -26.90
N LYS A 6 2.49 12.24 -27.43
CA LYS A 6 1.76 10.98 -27.26
C LYS A 6 2.44 9.83 -27.99
N ASN A 7 2.98 10.07 -29.18
CA ASN A 7 3.60 9.04 -30.00
C ASN A 7 4.96 8.63 -29.42
N GLU A 8 5.67 9.56 -28.80
CA GLU A 8 6.87 9.27 -28.02
C GLU A 8 6.56 8.33 -26.84
N ILE A 9 5.48 8.58 -26.10
CA ILE A 9 5.04 7.68 -25.01
C ILE A 9 4.77 6.29 -25.56
N LEU A 10 3.97 6.15 -26.61
CA LEU A 10 3.64 4.86 -27.21
C LEU A 10 4.86 4.12 -27.77
N THR A 11 5.82 4.85 -28.33
CA THR A 11 7.11 4.30 -28.77
C THR A 11 7.91 3.73 -27.59
N ASN A 12 7.91 4.43 -26.46
CA ASN A 12 8.56 3.94 -25.24
C ASN A 12 7.81 2.72 -24.66
N VAL A 13 6.48 2.70 -24.70
CA VAL A 13 5.69 1.51 -24.34
C VAL A 13 6.07 0.32 -25.21
N PHE A 14 6.20 0.52 -26.53
CA PHE A 14 6.61 -0.52 -27.47
C PHE A 14 7.98 -1.13 -27.10
N ARG A 15 8.95 -0.29 -26.73
CA ARG A 15 10.32 -0.71 -26.36
C ARG A 15 10.43 -1.30 -24.95
N SER A 16 9.45 -1.07 -24.08
CA SER A 16 9.51 -1.45 -22.67
C SER A 16 9.02 -2.88 -22.42
N LYS A 17 9.61 -3.57 -21.43
CA LYS A 17 9.13 -4.89 -20.94
C LYS A 17 7.84 -4.80 -20.12
N GLY A 18 7.60 -3.64 -19.52
CA GLY A 18 6.39 -3.35 -18.78
C GLY A 18 6.27 -1.86 -18.49
N VAL A 19 5.10 -1.44 -18.03
CA VAL A 19 4.75 -0.03 -17.85
C VAL A 19 4.05 0.21 -16.51
N LEU A 20 4.27 1.38 -15.91
CA LEU A 20 3.48 1.82 -14.76
C LEU A 20 2.61 2.99 -15.22
N VAL A 21 1.30 2.91 -14.99
CA VAL A 21 0.35 3.93 -15.46
C VAL A 21 -0.32 4.57 -14.25
N GLY A 22 -0.21 5.91 -14.18
CA GLY A 22 -0.70 6.70 -13.07
C GLY A 22 -2.00 7.44 -13.40
N THR A 23 -2.98 7.41 -12.51
CA THR A 23 -4.16 8.30 -12.58
C THR A 23 -4.67 8.64 -11.18
N SER A 24 -5.10 9.88 -10.97
CA SER A 24 -5.92 10.21 -9.80
C SER A 24 -7.39 9.88 -10.05
N THR A 25 -8.19 9.82 -8.98
CA THR A 25 -9.65 9.82 -9.11
C THR A 25 -10.17 11.23 -9.38
N MET A 26 -10.85 11.42 -10.50
CA MET A 26 -11.54 12.65 -10.88
C MET A 26 -13.00 12.32 -11.18
N ASN A 27 -13.95 12.88 -10.42
CA ASN A 27 -15.39 12.60 -10.58
C ASN A 27 -15.72 11.09 -10.62
N ASN A 28 -15.16 10.32 -9.68
CA ASN A 28 -15.32 8.86 -9.57
C ASN A 28 -14.80 8.04 -10.78
N VAL A 29 -14.04 8.67 -11.69
CA VAL A 29 -13.43 8.01 -12.86
C VAL A 29 -11.95 8.38 -12.99
N MET A 30 -11.25 7.72 -13.92
CA MET A 30 -9.87 8.06 -14.27
C MET A 30 -9.79 9.33 -15.11
N MET A 31 -8.62 9.95 -15.17
CA MET A 31 -8.40 11.16 -15.97
C MET A 31 -8.60 10.87 -17.48
N PRO A 32 -9.23 11.79 -18.24
CA PRO A 32 -9.63 11.52 -19.63
C PRO A 32 -8.45 11.26 -20.57
N LYS A 33 -7.28 11.87 -20.32
CA LYS A 33 -6.07 11.63 -21.13
C LYS A 33 -5.52 10.22 -20.94
N ILE A 34 -5.59 9.70 -19.72
CA ILE A 34 -5.20 8.32 -19.41
C ILE A 34 -6.21 7.35 -20.04
N ALA A 35 -7.51 7.64 -19.91
CA ALA A 35 -8.54 6.83 -20.56
C ALA A 35 -8.34 6.73 -22.08
N GLY A 36 -8.07 7.86 -22.75
CA GLY A 36 -7.81 7.88 -24.20
C GLY A 36 -6.52 7.16 -24.59
N LEU A 37 -5.45 7.31 -23.79
CA LEU A 37 -4.19 6.58 -24.03
C LEU A 37 -4.40 5.07 -23.88
N VAL A 38 -5.12 4.63 -22.85
CA VAL A 38 -5.42 3.20 -22.64
C VAL A 38 -6.28 2.65 -23.77
N GLU A 39 -7.28 3.40 -24.24
CA GLU A 39 -8.10 3.01 -25.40
C GLU A 39 -7.24 2.81 -26.66
N GLU A 40 -6.31 3.71 -26.92
CA GLU A 40 -5.36 3.57 -28.03
C GLU A 40 -4.42 2.37 -27.85
N MET A 41 -3.92 2.14 -26.63
CA MET A 41 -3.11 0.95 -26.32
C MET A 41 -3.89 -0.36 -26.52
N THR A 42 -5.19 -0.39 -26.22
CA THR A 42 -6.08 -1.53 -26.50
C THR A 42 -6.14 -1.81 -28.01
N GLY A 43 -6.26 -0.77 -28.83
CA GLY A 43 -6.24 -0.87 -30.29
C GLY A 43 -4.89 -1.33 -30.85
N LEU A 44 -3.79 -0.85 -30.27
CA LEU A 44 -2.42 -1.20 -30.66
C LEU A 44 -2.00 -2.62 -30.25
N ARG A 45 -2.74 -3.26 -29.33
CA ARG A 45 -2.57 -4.67 -28.94
C ARG A 45 -1.13 -5.04 -28.60
N PHE A 46 -0.54 -4.32 -27.66
CA PHE A 46 0.76 -4.73 -27.11
C PHE A 46 0.69 -6.17 -26.56
N ARG A 47 1.80 -6.91 -26.69
CA ARG A 47 1.91 -8.31 -26.27
C ARG A 47 3.16 -8.53 -25.44
N ASN A 48 3.08 -9.49 -24.52
CA ASN A 48 4.16 -9.86 -23.62
C ASN A 48 4.71 -8.65 -22.83
N LYS A 49 3.80 -7.82 -22.32
CA LYS A 49 4.12 -6.65 -21.50
C LYS A 49 3.39 -6.75 -20.18
N ARG A 50 4.08 -6.35 -19.11
CA ARG A 50 3.52 -6.29 -17.76
C ARG A 50 3.07 -4.87 -17.45
N ALA A 51 2.13 -4.69 -16.54
CA ALA A 51 1.70 -3.38 -16.11
C ALA A 51 1.37 -3.31 -14.61
N SER A 52 1.54 -2.13 -14.02
CA SER A 52 1.06 -1.83 -12.66
C SER A 52 0.37 -0.47 -12.68
N ALA A 53 -0.84 -0.41 -12.13
CA ALA A 53 -1.60 0.83 -12.01
C ALA A 53 -1.26 1.51 -10.68
N PHE A 54 -1.15 2.84 -10.68
CA PHE A 54 -0.97 3.60 -9.45
C PHE A 54 -1.75 4.90 -9.44
N GLY A 55 -1.97 5.48 -8.27
CA GLY A 55 -2.70 6.74 -8.19
C GLY A 55 -2.95 7.28 -6.80
N SER A 56 -3.30 8.56 -6.75
CA SER A 56 -3.80 9.23 -5.54
C SER A 56 -5.32 9.44 -5.60
N HIS A 57 -5.97 9.43 -4.44
CA HIS A 57 -7.40 9.74 -4.30
C HIS A 57 -7.68 10.57 -3.05
N GLY A 58 -8.79 11.31 -3.03
CA GLY A 58 -9.21 12.07 -1.85
C GLY A 58 -10.02 11.23 -0.86
N TRP A 59 -11.09 10.59 -1.37
CA TRP A 59 -12.11 9.94 -0.54
C TRP A 59 -12.29 8.46 -0.91
N SER A 60 -13.26 8.13 -1.77
CA SER A 60 -13.64 6.76 -2.15
C SER A 60 -12.72 6.13 -3.19
N GLY A 61 -11.98 6.92 -3.97
CA GLY A 61 -11.03 6.38 -4.95
C GLY A 61 -11.69 5.72 -6.16
N GLY A 62 -11.25 4.51 -6.53
CA GLY A 62 -11.82 3.71 -7.62
C GLY A 62 -11.20 3.87 -9.02
N ALA A 63 -10.48 4.97 -9.30
CA ALA A 63 -9.88 5.16 -10.62
C ALA A 63 -8.71 4.21 -10.91
N VAL A 64 -7.92 3.85 -9.89
CA VAL A 64 -6.78 2.94 -10.02
C VAL A 64 -7.24 1.53 -10.35
N ASP A 65 -8.29 1.04 -9.68
CA ASP A 65 -8.84 -0.30 -9.98
C ASP A 65 -9.44 -0.33 -11.39
N ARG A 66 -10.20 0.71 -11.75
CA ARG A 66 -10.74 0.85 -13.11
C ARG A 66 -9.64 0.90 -14.18
N LEU A 67 -8.51 1.55 -13.89
CA LEU A 67 -7.35 1.58 -14.77
C LEU A 67 -6.70 0.21 -14.88
N SER A 68 -6.52 -0.49 -13.75
CA SER A 68 -5.97 -1.85 -13.73
C SER A 68 -6.76 -2.81 -14.60
N THR A 69 -8.10 -2.80 -14.49
CA THR A 69 -8.98 -3.62 -15.34
C THR A 69 -8.80 -3.29 -16.82
N ARG A 70 -8.80 -2.01 -17.21
CA ARG A 70 -8.66 -1.64 -18.62
C ARG A 70 -7.28 -1.97 -19.20
N LEU A 71 -6.21 -1.92 -18.39
CA LEU A 71 -4.89 -2.36 -18.83
C LEU A 71 -4.83 -3.87 -19.01
N GLN A 72 -5.50 -4.63 -18.13
CA GLN A 72 -5.66 -6.06 -18.30
C GLN A 72 -6.41 -6.39 -19.61
N ASP A 73 -7.51 -5.68 -19.88
CA ASP A 73 -8.30 -5.82 -21.12
C ASP A 73 -7.48 -5.45 -22.38
N ALA A 74 -6.54 -4.50 -22.26
CA ALA A 74 -5.61 -4.14 -23.33
C ALA A 74 -4.54 -5.22 -23.61
N GLY A 75 -4.45 -6.26 -22.77
CA GLY A 75 -3.55 -7.40 -22.93
C GLY A 75 -2.25 -7.31 -22.13
N PHE A 76 -2.20 -6.46 -21.11
CA PHE A 76 -1.06 -6.40 -20.18
C PHE A 76 -1.24 -7.42 -19.03
N GLU A 77 -0.13 -8.03 -18.61
CA GLU A 77 -0.09 -8.84 -17.39
C GLU A 77 0.01 -7.93 -16.16
N MET A 78 -1.00 -7.93 -15.31
CA MET A 78 -1.09 -6.98 -14.19
C MET A 78 -0.32 -7.45 -12.95
N SER A 79 0.51 -6.55 -12.40
CA SER A 79 1.07 -6.64 -11.05
C SER A 79 0.23 -5.84 -10.06
N LEU A 80 0.57 -5.91 -8.76
CA LEU A 80 -0.17 -5.19 -7.72
C LEU A 80 -0.29 -3.69 -8.04
N SER A 81 -1.43 -3.11 -7.67
CA SER A 81 -1.70 -1.69 -7.83
C SER A 81 -1.31 -0.91 -6.57
N LEU A 82 -0.82 0.32 -6.75
CA LEU A 82 -0.41 1.20 -5.65
C LEU A 82 -1.41 2.35 -5.48
N LYS A 83 -1.92 2.55 -4.26
CA LYS A 83 -2.87 3.63 -3.95
C LYS A 83 -2.32 4.48 -2.81
N ALA A 84 -2.37 5.80 -2.98
CA ALA A 84 -2.09 6.76 -1.92
C ALA A 84 -3.31 7.66 -1.68
N LYS A 85 -3.50 8.14 -0.46
CA LYS A 85 -4.55 9.10 -0.13
C LYS A 85 -3.95 10.51 -0.10
N TRP A 86 -4.60 11.47 -0.74
CA TRP A 86 -4.14 12.87 -0.82
C TRP A 86 -2.69 13.01 -1.32
N ARG A 87 -1.97 14.01 -0.81
CA ARG A 87 -0.55 14.22 -1.08
C ARG A 87 0.25 13.23 -0.21
N PRO A 88 1.12 12.39 -0.80
CA PRO A 88 1.98 11.50 -0.05
C PRO A 88 2.90 12.27 0.92
N ASP A 89 2.96 11.81 2.16
CA ASP A 89 3.98 12.16 3.15
C ASP A 89 5.24 11.31 2.94
N GLN A 90 6.23 11.40 3.86
CA GLN A 90 7.48 10.65 3.73
C GLN A 90 7.28 9.14 3.78
N ASP A 91 6.36 8.66 4.62
CA ASP A 91 6.09 7.24 4.80
C ASP A 91 5.39 6.67 3.56
N ALA A 92 4.39 7.39 3.04
CA ALA A 92 3.74 7.04 1.79
C ALA A 92 4.72 7.08 0.59
N LEU A 93 5.69 8.01 0.60
CA LEU A 93 6.74 8.03 -0.41
C LEU A 93 7.68 6.83 -0.30
N GLU A 94 7.99 6.33 0.91
CA GLU A 94 8.77 5.11 1.06
C GLU A 94 8.02 3.88 0.53
N LEU A 95 6.70 3.79 0.78
CA LEU A 95 5.87 2.75 0.19
C LEU A 95 5.87 2.81 -1.35
N CYS A 96 5.84 4.02 -1.93
CA CYS A 96 5.98 4.19 -3.38
C CYS A 96 7.35 3.71 -3.87
N ARG A 97 8.42 3.99 -3.11
CA ARG A 97 9.78 3.53 -3.45
C ARG A 97 9.90 2.02 -3.37
N GLU A 98 9.37 1.39 -2.32
CA GLU A 98 9.40 -0.08 -2.18
C GLU A 98 8.57 -0.76 -3.28
N HIS A 99 7.42 -0.21 -3.65
CA HIS A 99 6.65 -0.69 -4.80
C HIS A 99 7.49 -0.71 -6.08
N GLY A 100 8.28 0.34 -6.31
CA GLY A 100 9.24 0.38 -7.42
C GLY A 100 10.32 -0.70 -7.34
N ARG A 101 10.88 -0.95 -6.15
CA ARG A 101 11.86 -2.02 -5.93
C ARG A 101 11.25 -3.39 -6.21
N GLU A 102 10.04 -3.62 -5.73
CA GLU A 102 9.33 -4.89 -5.90
C GLU A 102 9.00 -5.17 -7.36
N ILE A 103 8.47 -4.19 -8.10
CA ILE A 103 8.24 -4.31 -9.54
C ILE A 103 9.54 -4.58 -10.29
N ALA A 104 10.64 -3.93 -9.91
CA ALA A 104 11.94 -4.16 -10.53
C ALA A 104 12.44 -5.61 -10.31
N ARG A 105 12.26 -6.16 -9.11
CA ARG A 105 12.58 -7.56 -8.78
C ARG A 105 11.71 -8.53 -9.57
N GLN A 106 10.40 -8.35 -9.54
CA GLN A 106 9.45 -9.22 -10.22
C GLN A 106 9.67 -9.27 -11.74
N TRP A 107 10.04 -8.13 -12.35
CA TRP A 107 10.17 -8.00 -13.80
C TRP A 107 11.62 -8.14 -14.29
N ALA A 108 12.55 -8.57 -13.44
CA ALA A 108 13.94 -8.82 -13.83
C ALA A 108 14.02 -9.96 -14.87
N LEU A 109 14.78 -9.74 -15.95
CA LEU A 109 14.91 -10.72 -17.05
C LEU A 109 15.96 -11.79 -16.77
N ALA A 110 16.98 -11.42 -16.00
CA ALA A 110 18.05 -12.30 -15.54
C ALA A 110 17.99 -12.38 -14.02
N PRO A 111 18.54 -13.45 -13.41
CA PRO A 111 18.69 -13.52 -11.97
C PRO A 111 19.42 -12.26 -11.48
N LEU A 112 18.75 -11.48 -10.62
CA LEU A 112 19.43 -10.35 -9.99
C LEU A 112 20.60 -10.91 -9.21
N PRO A 113 21.81 -10.31 -9.30
CA PRO A 113 22.88 -10.68 -8.39
C PRO A 113 22.31 -10.52 -6.99
N GLN A 114 22.31 -11.62 -6.22
CA GLN A 114 22.02 -11.56 -4.80
C GLN A 114 23.04 -10.60 -4.24
N SER A 115 22.63 -9.36 -4.04
CA SER A 115 23.43 -8.43 -3.30
C SER A 115 23.49 -9.04 -1.92
N THR A 116 24.66 -9.53 -1.54
CA THR A 116 25.10 -9.55 -0.15
C THR A 116 25.15 -8.09 0.31
N VAL A 117 23.99 -7.44 0.33
CA VAL A 117 23.73 -6.45 1.34
C VAL A 117 23.97 -7.26 2.60
N ASN A 118 25.00 -6.90 3.36
CA ASN A 118 24.94 -7.07 4.80
C ASN A 118 23.67 -6.33 5.18
N THR A 119 22.56 -7.07 5.10
CA THR A 119 21.36 -6.76 5.81
C THR A 119 21.86 -6.72 7.24
N VAL A 120 22.05 -5.50 7.74
CA VAL A 120 21.38 -5.18 8.98
C VAL A 120 19.90 -5.43 8.69
N VAL A 121 19.54 -6.71 8.69
CA VAL A 121 18.25 -7.15 9.15
C VAL A 121 18.28 -6.54 10.54
N LYS A 122 17.44 -5.53 10.82
CA LYS A 122 16.77 -5.60 12.10
C LYS A 122 15.94 -6.85 11.99
N GLU A 123 16.61 -7.92 12.40
CA GLU A 123 16.12 -9.25 12.55
C GLU A 123 14.91 -9.10 13.47
N GLU A 124 13.73 -9.09 12.89
CA GLU A 124 12.58 -9.77 13.50
C GLU A 124 12.89 -11.27 13.44
N THR A 125 13.90 -11.68 14.22
CA THR A 125 13.96 -13.03 14.73
C THR A 125 13.10 -13.01 15.98
N SER A 126 11.99 -13.74 15.90
CA SER A 126 11.40 -14.40 17.05
C SER A 126 12.50 -15.14 17.82
N ALA A 127 13.04 -14.47 18.83
CA ALA A 127 13.69 -15.07 19.97
C ALA A 127 12.98 -14.50 21.19
N THR A 128 11.97 -15.27 21.61
CA THR A 128 11.30 -15.25 22.88
C THR A 128 12.15 -14.68 24.01
N THR A 129 11.85 -13.45 24.40
CA THR A 129 11.69 -13.17 25.83
C THR A 129 10.23 -12.86 25.99
N THR A 130 9.46 -13.84 26.48
CA THR A 130 8.11 -13.60 27.01
C THR A 130 8.24 -12.61 28.16
N ALA A 131 8.24 -11.32 27.84
CA ALA A 131 7.73 -10.33 28.76
C ALA A 131 6.21 -10.43 28.63
N ASP A 132 5.57 -10.95 29.68
CA ASP A 132 4.11 -11.00 29.80
C ASP A 132 3.58 -9.57 29.88
N LEU A 133 3.34 -8.95 28.72
CA LEU A 133 2.88 -7.56 28.59
C LEU A 133 1.35 -7.41 28.77
N GLY A 134 0.70 -8.45 29.32
CA GLY A 134 -0.74 -8.47 29.58
C GLY A 134 -1.61 -8.80 28.35
N PRO A 135 -2.94 -8.87 28.54
CA PRO A 135 -3.86 -9.23 27.48
C PRO A 135 -3.96 -8.15 26.39
N ARG A 136 -4.19 -8.58 25.15
CA ARG A 136 -4.60 -7.68 24.07
C ARG A 136 -6.03 -7.23 24.33
N MET A 137 -6.35 -5.99 24.00
CA MET A 137 -7.68 -5.43 24.21
C MET A 137 -8.35 -5.16 22.88
N GLN A 138 -9.64 -5.40 22.77
CA GLN A 138 -10.43 -5.13 21.57
C GLN A 138 -11.49 -4.08 21.88
N CYS A 139 -11.59 -3.06 21.03
CA CYS A 139 -12.70 -2.11 21.08
C CYS A 139 -14.00 -2.84 20.71
N SER A 140 -14.98 -2.84 21.60
CA SER A 140 -16.29 -3.48 21.36
C SER A 140 -17.12 -2.81 20.26
N VAL A 141 -16.76 -1.56 19.87
CA VAL A 141 -17.51 -0.76 18.89
C VAL A 141 -17.00 -0.93 17.47
N CYS A 142 -15.68 -0.91 17.26
CA CYS A 142 -15.07 -0.95 15.92
C CYS A 142 -14.14 -2.15 15.70
N GLN A 143 -13.97 -3.00 16.70
CA GLN A 143 -13.14 -4.21 16.67
C GLN A 143 -11.63 -3.95 16.50
N TRP A 144 -11.17 -2.70 16.64
CA TRP A 144 -9.74 -2.40 16.66
C TRP A 144 -9.05 -3.06 17.87
N ILE A 145 -7.86 -3.63 17.64
CA ILE A 145 -7.12 -4.40 18.66
C ILE A 145 -5.91 -3.59 19.12
N TYR A 146 -5.89 -3.28 20.41
CA TYR A 146 -4.70 -2.78 21.10
C TYR A 146 -3.74 -3.93 21.38
N ASP A 147 -2.53 -3.83 20.82
CA ASP A 147 -1.43 -4.74 21.10
C ASP A 147 -0.41 -4.03 22.01
N PRO A 148 -0.24 -4.45 23.28
CA PRO A 148 0.71 -3.85 24.21
C PRO A 148 2.13 -3.78 23.66
N ALA A 149 2.54 -4.76 22.83
CA ALA A 149 3.86 -4.77 22.19
C ALA A 149 4.05 -3.60 21.20
N LYS A 150 2.97 -3.10 20.60
CA LYS A 150 2.99 -1.99 19.64
C LYS A 150 2.67 -0.65 20.28
N GLY A 151 1.85 -0.64 21.33
CA GLY A 151 1.34 0.60 21.94
C GLY A 151 0.53 1.44 20.94
N GLU A 152 0.45 2.74 21.18
CA GLU A 152 -0.13 3.72 20.26
C GLU A 152 0.64 5.06 20.35
N PRO A 153 1.79 5.18 19.66
CA PRO A 153 2.70 6.32 19.80
C PRO A 153 2.09 7.67 19.41
N MET A 154 1.01 7.68 18.61
CA MET A 154 0.33 8.92 18.22
C MET A 154 -0.48 9.55 19.37
N GLN A 155 -0.73 8.80 20.43
CA GLN A 155 -1.46 9.24 21.63
C GLN A 155 -0.60 9.11 22.90
N ASP A 156 0.72 9.20 22.73
CA ASP A 156 1.71 9.11 23.82
C ASP A 156 1.70 7.76 24.57
N VAL A 157 1.20 6.69 23.95
CA VAL A 157 1.28 5.32 24.48
C VAL A 157 2.47 4.61 23.83
N ALA A 158 3.56 4.45 24.59
CA ALA A 158 4.77 3.83 24.06
C ALA A 158 4.56 2.34 23.71
N PRO A 159 5.32 1.79 22.75
CA PRO A 159 5.39 0.35 22.54
C PRO A 159 5.88 -0.36 23.81
N GLY A 160 5.18 -1.41 24.22
CA GLY A 160 5.44 -2.13 25.47
C GLY A 160 4.60 -1.67 26.66
N THR A 161 3.67 -0.72 26.50
CA THR A 161 2.79 -0.28 27.58
C THR A 161 1.63 -1.27 27.79
N PRO A 162 1.50 -1.92 28.96
CA PRO A 162 0.36 -2.78 29.27
C PRO A 162 -0.92 -1.93 29.38
N TRP A 163 -2.10 -2.54 29.17
CA TRP A 163 -3.37 -1.81 29.21
C TRP A 163 -3.64 -1.09 30.54
N SER A 164 -3.10 -1.61 31.66
CA SER A 164 -3.16 -0.97 32.98
C SER A 164 -2.45 0.38 33.03
N GLU A 165 -1.42 0.59 32.20
CA GLU A 165 -0.62 1.81 32.15
C GLU A 165 -1.05 2.78 31.04
N VAL A 166 -1.97 2.36 30.17
CA VAL A 166 -2.59 3.23 29.16
C VAL A 166 -3.40 4.33 29.87
N PRO A 167 -3.18 5.62 29.57
CA PRO A 167 -3.91 6.72 30.20
C PRO A 167 -5.43 6.65 29.98
N ASP A 168 -6.21 7.15 30.94
CA ASP A 168 -7.68 7.19 30.83
C ASP A 168 -8.17 8.13 29.71
N ASN A 169 -7.32 9.04 29.22
CA ASN A 169 -7.62 9.91 28.08
C ASN A 169 -7.46 9.20 26.72
N PHE A 170 -7.07 7.93 26.71
CA PHE A 170 -6.86 7.17 25.49
C PHE A 170 -8.17 7.04 24.71
N LEU A 171 -8.09 7.31 23.41
CA LEU A 171 -9.22 7.21 22.48
C LEU A 171 -8.88 6.20 21.40
N CYS A 172 -9.77 5.24 21.14
CA CYS A 172 -9.59 4.30 20.04
C CYS A 172 -9.30 5.04 18.71
N PRO A 173 -8.24 4.70 17.96
CA PRO A 173 -7.87 5.43 16.74
C PRO A 173 -8.90 5.30 15.61
N GLU A 174 -9.72 4.25 15.62
CA GLU A 174 -10.74 3.99 14.59
C GLU A 174 -12.09 4.67 14.90
N CYS A 175 -12.55 4.64 16.16
CA CYS A 175 -13.87 5.16 16.54
C CYS A 175 -13.86 6.36 17.51
N SER A 176 -12.69 6.74 18.02
CA SER A 176 -12.49 7.85 18.95
C SER A 176 -13.27 7.75 20.27
N LEU A 177 -13.71 6.55 20.65
CA LEU A 177 -14.31 6.28 21.95
C LEU A 177 -13.23 5.96 22.99
N GLY A 178 -13.54 6.23 24.26
CA GLY A 178 -12.60 6.14 25.36
C GLY A 178 -12.12 4.73 25.70
N LYS A 179 -11.24 4.65 26.69
CA LYS A 179 -10.70 3.39 27.24
C LYS A 179 -11.78 2.45 27.80
N ASP A 180 -12.96 2.97 28.11
CA ASP A 180 -14.10 2.27 28.72
C ASP A 180 -14.77 1.23 27.80
N VAL A 181 -14.64 1.38 26.48
CA VAL A 181 -15.27 0.47 25.50
C VAL A 181 -14.38 -0.71 25.08
N PHE A 182 -13.28 -0.96 25.78
CA PHE A 182 -12.34 -2.02 25.45
C PHE A 182 -12.54 -3.26 26.31
N GLU A 183 -12.54 -4.42 25.67
CA GLU A 183 -12.71 -5.73 26.28
C GLU A 183 -11.45 -6.58 26.07
N GLU A 184 -11.17 -7.51 26.99
CA GLU A 184 -10.00 -8.38 26.90
C GLU A 184 -10.19 -9.42 25.78
N LEU A 185 -9.24 -9.47 24.85
CA LEU A 185 -9.20 -10.48 23.80
C LEU A 185 -8.46 -11.71 24.34
N ALA A 186 -9.20 -12.60 25.01
CA ALA A 186 -8.66 -13.84 25.54
C ALA A 186 -7.98 -14.65 24.42
N SER A 187 -6.67 -14.87 24.54
CA SER A 187 -5.95 -15.81 23.69
C SER A 187 -6.31 -17.23 24.13
N GLU A 188 -7.39 -17.79 23.61
CA GLU A 188 -7.71 -19.20 23.85
C GLU A 188 -6.68 -20.07 23.12
N ALA A 189 -5.79 -20.68 23.91
CA ALA A 189 -5.03 -21.84 23.50
C ALA A 189 -5.96 -23.06 23.52
N LYS A 190 -6.21 -23.65 22.35
CA LYS A 190 -6.63 -25.04 22.22
C LYS A 190 -6.06 -25.66 20.95
#